data_AF-M5C5M0-F1
#
_entry.id   AF-M5C5M0-F1
#
_cell.length_a   1.000
_cell.length_b   1.000
_cell.length_c   1.000
_cell.angle_alpha   90.00
_cell.angle_beta   90.00
_cell.angle_gamma   90.00
#
_symmetry.space_group_name_H-M   'P 1'
#
loop_
_entity.id
_entity.type
_entity.pdbx_description
1 polymer ?
#
loop_
_entity_poly.entity_id
_entity_poly.type
_entity_poly.pdbx_seq_one_letter_code
_entity_poly.pdbx_strand_id
1 'polypeptide(L)'
;MLPTSRSYSFPELEEPEALKQLSKLQGLVDLEKVIVVTGFAEVGPWGSSRTRWEMEARGQFTIEGCIEMAWMMGYIKHFDGRLKNGNLYVGWVDSKSGDPVDDKDVRGKYEKEILEHSGIRLIEPELFKGYDPKKKVFHQEIELNHDLEPLEVSEAEARKFKLEHGSKVDIWAQESGEYFVKLKKGARVLVPKAFQFDRLVAGQIPTGWDAGRYGIPQDIVTQTDRSALWALVCTAEALIIRI
;
A
#
# COMPACT_ATOMS: atom_id res chain seq x y z
N MET A 1 19.87 1.95 -7.21
CA MET A 1 20.74 0.77 -7.12
C MET A 1 21.21 0.71 -5.67
N LEU A 2 20.89 -0.35 -4.92
CA LEU A 2 21.20 -0.41 -3.48
C LEU A 2 22.72 -0.64 -3.26
N PRO A 3 23.41 0.04 -2.33
CA PRO A 3 24.87 0.01 -2.19
C PRO A 3 25.50 -1.20 -1.48
N THR A 4 24.72 -2.15 -0.95
CA THR A 4 25.27 -3.39 -0.40
C THR A 4 25.54 -4.41 -1.49
N SER A 5 26.42 -5.39 -1.23
CA SER A 5 26.73 -6.56 -2.08
C SER A 5 25.52 -7.48 -2.26
N ARG A 6 24.42 -6.94 -2.79
CA ARG A 6 23.15 -7.61 -2.93
C ARG A 6 23.19 -8.42 -4.22
N SER A 7 23.46 -9.71 -4.09
CA SER A 7 23.41 -10.66 -5.20
C SER A 7 21.98 -11.15 -5.39
N TYR A 8 21.62 -11.45 -6.64
CA TYR A 8 20.45 -12.26 -6.91
C TYR A 8 20.82 -13.71 -6.63
N SER A 9 20.15 -14.33 -5.67
CA SER A 9 20.33 -15.75 -5.34
C SER A 9 19.58 -16.62 -6.34
N PHE A 10 20.10 -16.72 -7.57
CA PHE A 10 19.62 -17.73 -8.52
C PHE A 10 20.00 -19.13 -8.04
N PRO A 11 19.22 -20.17 -8.39
CA PRO A 11 19.60 -21.53 -8.04
C PRO A 11 20.97 -21.88 -8.56
N GLU A 12 21.76 -22.54 -7.72
CA GLU A 12 23.05 -23.07 -8.13
C GLU A 12 22.83 -24.19 -9.17
N LEU A 13 23.54 -24.10 -10.29
CA LEU A 13 23.56 -25.16 -11.30
C LEU A 13 24.64 -26.16 -10.91
N GLU A 14 24.22 -27.36 -10.51
CA GLU A 14 25.15 -28.46 -10.23
C GLU A 14 25.89 -28.90 -11.50
N GLU A 15 27.11 -29.40 -11.33
CA GLU A 15 27.88 -29.99 -12.43
C GLU A 15 27.14 -31.18 -13.06
N PRO A 16 27.26 -31.41 -14.38
CA PRO A 16 26.52 -32.46 -15.10
C PRO A 16 26.64 -33.86 -14.47
N GLU A 17 27.78 -34.17 -13.85
CA GLU A 17 28.03 -35.42 -13.13
C GLU A 17 27.06 -35.66 -11.97
N ALA A 18 26.63 -34.62 -11.26
CA ALA A 18 25.64 -34.73 -10.17
C ALA A 18 24.27 -35.18 -10.72
N LEU A 19 23.97 -34.81 -11.97
CA LEU A 19 22.72 -35.12 -12.66
C LEU A 19 22.78 -36.45 -13.44
N LYS A 20 23.86 -37.23 -13.33
CA LYS A 20 24.07 -38.48 -14.10
C LYS A 20 22.93 -39.49 -13.94
N GLN A 21 22.26 -39.50 -12.78
CA GLN A 21 21.10 -40.37 -12.54
C GLN A 21 19.88 -40.05 -13.41
N LEU A 22 19.81 -38.82 -13.93
CA LEU A 22 18.77 -38.31 -14.83
C LEU A 22 19.05 -38.59 -16.31
N SER A 23 20.25 -39.07 -16.68
CA SER A 23 20.63 -39.38 -18.07
C SER A 23 19.65 -40.35 -18.76
N LYS A 24 19.04 -41.26 -18.00
CA LYS A 24 17.99 -42.18 -18.48
C LYS A 24 16.72 -41.48 -19.01
N LEU A 25 16.54 -40.19 -18.71
CA LEU A 25 15.41 -39.36 -19.14
C LEU A 25 15.74 -38.54 -20.39
N GLN A 26 16.99 -38.55 -20.86
CA GLN A 26 17.42 -37.75 -21.99
C GLN A 26 16.66 -38.15 -23.26
N GLY A 27 16.03 -37.18 -23.91
CA GLY A 27 15.23 -37.39 -25.13
C GLY A 27 13.85 -38.00 -24.90
N LEU A 28 13.44 -38.30 -23.66
CA LEU A 28 12.09 -38.78 -23.35
C LEU A 28 11.06 -37.66 -23.20
N VAL A 29 11.53 -36.43 -22.97
CA VAL A 29 10.68 -35.27 -22.68
C VAL A 29 10.83 -34.24 -23.79
N ASP A 30 9.69 -33.86 -24.36
CA ASP A 30 9.59 -32.73 -25.28
C ASP A 30 9.64 -31.42 -24.47
N LEU A 31 10.78 -30.72 -24.52
CA LEU A 31 11.01 -29.51 -23.73
C LEU A 31 10.08 -28.36 -24.13
N GLU A 32 9.51 -28.36 -25.34
CA GLU A 32 8.52 -27.34 -25.75
C GLU A 32 7.19 -27.49 -24.98
N LYS A 33 6.95 -28.65 -24.36
CA LYS A 33 5.76 -28.94 -23.57
C LYS A 33 6.00 -28.90 -22.06
N VAL A 34 7.22 -28.56 -21.63
CA VAL A 34 7.56 -28.44 -20.21
C VAL A 34 7.41 -26.99 -19.77
N ILE A 35 6.45 -26.74 -18.89
CA ILE A 35 6.27 -25.43 -18.27
C ILE A 35 7.19 -25.32 -17.07
N VAL A 36 7.98 -24.24 -17.03
CA VAL A 36 8.91 -23.93 -15.93
C VAL A 36 8.60 -22.54 -15.37
N VAL A 37 8.85 -22.37 -14.08
CA VAL A 37 8.81 -21.05 -13.44
C VAL A 37 10.20 -20.42 -13.58
N THR A 38 10.28 -19.35 -14.35
CA THR A 38 11.55 -18.64 -14.61
C THR A 38 11.71 -17.39 -13.75
N GLY A 39 10.83 -17.16 -12.79
CA GLY A 39 10.86 -15.97 -11.93
C GLY A 39 9.61 -15.84 -11.08
N PHE A 40 9.76 -15.22 -9.91
CA PHE A 40 8.66 -14.95 -8.98
C PHE A 40 8.99 -13.73 -8.12
N ALA A 41 7.94 -13.08 -7.63
CA ALA A 41 8.03 -12.02 -6.64
C ALA A 41 6.69 -11.90 -5.90
N GLU A 42 6.65 -11.04 -4.90
CA GLU A 42 5.44 -10.71 -4.16
C GLU A 42 5.53 -9.28 -3.61
N VAL A 43 4.37 -8.69 -3.34
CA VAL A 43 4.24 -7.51 -2.48
C VAL A 43 3.30 -7.92 -1.36
N GLY A 44 3.85 -8.16 -0.18
CA GLY A 44 3.13 -8.76 0.94
C GLY A 44 3.39 -8.06 2.28
N PRO A 45 2.78 -8.55 3.38
CA PRO A 45 2.95 -7.97 4.72
C PRO A 45 4.39 -7.94 5.23
N TRP A 46 5.25 -8.81 4.69
CA TRP A 46 6.68 -8.85 4.99
C TRP A 46 7.56 -8.28 3.86
N GLY A 47 6.97 -7.46 2.98
CA GLY A 47 7.68 -6.83 1.87
C GLY A 47 7.76 -7.72 0.63
N SER A 48 8.97 -7.98 0.15
CA SER A 48 9.24 -8.78 -1.05
C SER A 48 9.39 -10.26 -0.70
N SER A 49 9.53 -11.12 -1.72
CA SER A 49 9.74 -12.56 -1.50
C SER A 49 11.03 -12.87 -0.74
N ARG A 50 12.02 -11.98 -0.79
CA ARG A 50 13.29 -12.13 -0.06
C ARG A 50 13.10 -11.88 1.42
N THR A 51 12.56 -10.72 1.77
CA THR A 51 12.35 -10.33 3.18
C THR A 51 11.30 -11.22 3.85
N ARG A 52 10.25 -11.61 3.12
CA ARG A 52 9.29 -12.60 3.61
C ARG A 52 9.93 -13.97 3.82
N TRP A 53 10.81 -14.43 2.92
CA TRP A 53 11.52 -15.71 3.10
C TRP A 53 12.44 -15.70 4.32
N GLU A 54 13.14 -14.61 4.60
CA GLU A 54 13.96 -14.51 5.81
C GLU A 54 13.10 -14.61 7.08
N MET A 55 11.98 -13.89 7.11
CA MET A 55 11.08 -13.93 8.25
C MET A 55 10.41 -15.31 8.41
N GLU A 56 10.05 -15.95 7.30
CA GLU A 56 9.44 -17.28 7.29
C GLU A 56 10.43 -18.38 7.71
N ALA A 57 11.64 -18.38 7.15
CA ALA A 57 12.62 -19.45 7.35
C ALA A 57 13.43 -19.28 8.65
N ARG A 58 13.64 -18.04 9.11
CA ARG A 58 14.54 -17.73 10.24
C ARG A 58 13.89 -16.92 11.36
N GLY A 59 12.73 -16.30 11.14
CA GLY A 59 12.07 -15.44 12.13
C GLY A 59 12.79 -14.12 12.41
N GLN A 60 13.81 -13.78 11.62
CA GLN A 60 14.59 -12.56 11.75
C GLN A 60 15.19 -12.17 10.39
N PHE A 61 15.41 -10.87 10.19
CA PHE A 61 16.06 -10.37 8.99
C PHE A 61 17.58 -10.58 9.03
N THR A 62 18.21 -10.66 7.87
CA THR A 62 19.64 -10.40 7.67
C THR A 62 19.91 -8.89 7.68
N ILE A 63 21.16 -8.46 7.50
CA ILE A 63 21.43 -7.02 7.39
C ILE A 63 20.89 -6.48 6.06
N GLU A 64 20.96 -7.29 5.00
CA GLU A 64 20.40 -7.01 3.69
C GLU A 64 18.87 -6.92 3.75
N GLY A 65 18.22 -7.82 4.48
CA GLY A 65 16.79 -7.79 4.73
C GLY A 65 16.35 -6.54 5.50
N CYS A 66 17.09 -6.15 6.54
CA CYS A 66 16.83 -4.91 7.28
C CYS A 66 16.96 -3.68 6.38
N ILE A 67 17.99 -3.61 5.52
CA ILE A 67 18.18 -2.49 4.57
C ILE A 67 17.07 -2.46 3.54
N GLU A 68 16.67 -3.61 3.00
CA GLU A 68 15.56 -3.71 2.06
C GLU A 68 14.26 -3.21 2.68
N MET A 69 13.92 -3.66 3.88
CA MET A 69 12.72 -3.21 4.61
C MET A 69 12.79 -1.73 4.96
N ALA A 70 13.93 -1.24 5.46
CA ALA A 70 14.11 0.17 5.79
C ALA A 70 13.93 1.08 4.56
N TRP A 71 14.47 0.67 3.41
CA TRP A 71 14.26 1.39 2.14
C TRP A 71 12.81 1.30 1.68
N MET A 72 12.21 0.12 1.74
CA MET A 72 10.85 -0.14 1.29
C MET A 72 9.82 0.68 2.09
N MET A 73 9.99 0.75 3.41
CA MET A 73 9.16 1.53 4.33
C MET A 73 9.49 3.03 4.31
N GLY A 74 10.56 3.41 3.61
CA GLY A 74 10.97 4.81 3.44
C GLY A 74 11.72 5.40 4.62
N TYR A 75 12.25 4.60 5.53
CA TYR A 75 13.12 5.07 6.62
C TYR A 75 14.46 5.57 6.10
N ILE A 76 15.00 4.94 5.06
CA ILE A 76 16.24 5.35 4.40
C ILE A 76 16.03 5.61 2.91
N LYS A 77 16.86 6.48 2.34
CA LYS A 77 16.93 6.75 0.90
C LYS A 77 18.37 6.88 0.46
N HIS A 78 18.65 6.50 -0.79
CA HIS A 78 19.97 6.71 -1.36
C HIS A 78 20.20 8.19 -1.59
N PHE A 79 21.37 8.68 -1.18
CA PHE A 79 21.81 10.05 -1.40
C PHE A 79 23.12 10.04 -2.16
N ASP A 80 23.21 10.92 -3.15
CA ASP A 80 24.42 11.19 -3.91
C ASP A 80 24.53 12.71 -4.04
N GLY A 81 25.45 13.30 -3.27
CA GLY A 81 25.62 14.75 -3.26
C GLY A 81 26.38 15.28 -2.05
N ARG A 82 26.14 16.56 -1.72
CA ARG A 82 26.74 17.22 -0.55
C ARG A 82 25.80 17.19 0.65
N LEU A 83 26.29 16.66 1.77
CA LEU A 83 25.60 16.71 3.05
C LEU A 83 25.53 18.15 3.59
N LYS A 84 24.71 18.36 4.63
CA LYS A 84 24.56 19.66 5.32
C LYS A 84 25.89 20.22 5.86
N ASN A 85 26.84 19.34 6.18
CA ASN A 85 28.19 19.72 6.63
C ASN A 85 29.16 20.06 5.47
N GLY A 86 28.69 20.03 4.22
CA GLY A 86 29.48 20.35 3.02
C GLY A 86 30.25 19.17 2.42
N ASN A 87 30.35 18.04 3.12
CA ASN A 87 31.06 16.86 2.65
C ASN A 87 30.30 16.14 1.54
N LEU A 88 31.04 15.63 0.55
CA LEU A 88 30.49 14.71 -0.43
C LEU A 88 30.17 13.37 0.25
N TYR A 89 29.00 12.83 -0.04
CA TYR A 89 28.53 11.57 0.51
C TYR A 89 27.73 10.81 -0.54
N VAL A 90 27.99 9.51 -0.62
CA VAL A 90 27.25 8.56 -1.44
C VAL A 90 26.90 7.39 -0.55
N GLY A 91 25.62 7.15 -0.31
CA GLY A 91 25.17 6.11 0.61
C GLY A 91 23.75 6.32 1.10
N TRP A 92 23.39 5.65 2.19
CA TRP A 92 22.08 5.81 2.81
C TRP A 92 22.03 7.04 3.70
N VAL A 93 20.91 7.75 3.62
CA VAL A 93 20.56 8.77 4.61
C VAL A 93 19.20 8.45 5.20
N ASP A 94 19.00 8.84 6.45
CA ASP A 94 17.68 8.84 7.06
C ASP A 94 16.76 9.78 6.27
N SER A 95 15.58 9.28 5.90
CA SER A 95 14.65 10.04 5.06
C SER A 95 14.09 11.29 5.74
N LYS A 96 14.01 11.30 7.08
CA LYS A 96 13.47 12.42 7.87
C LYS A 96 14.56 13.43 8.20
N SER A 97 15.68 13.01 8.79
CA SER A 97 16.72 13.93 9.24
C SER A 97 17.68 14.32 8.12
N GLY A 98 17.89 13.44 7.14
CA GLY A 98 18.93 13.57 6.11
C GLY A 98 20.33 13.23 6.61
N ASP A 99 20.45 12.63 7.80
CA ASP A 99 21.76 12.24 8.35
C ASP A 99 22.25 10.93 7.72
N PRO A 100 23.56 10.78 7.49
CA PRO A 100 24.15 9.53 7.02
C PRO A 100 23.80 8.31 7.89
N VAL A 101 23.61 7.17 7.25
CA VAL A 101 23.36 5.89 7.89
C VAL A 101 24.29 4.85 7.27
N ASP A 102 25.20 4.29 8.07
CA ASP A 102 25.98 3.13 7.65
C ASP A 102 25.11 1.87 7.67
N ASP A 103 25.36 0.95 6.74
CA ASP A 103 24.62 -0.31 6.61
C ASP A 103 24.51 -1.08 7.93
N LYS A 104 25.62 -1.17 8.68
CA LYS A 104 25.70 -1.84 9.99
C LYS A 104 24.76 -1.25 11.06
N ASP A 105 24.42 0.04 10.93
CA ASP A 105 23.60 0.76 11.92
C ASP A 105 22.11 0.68 11.59
N VAL A 106 21.74 0.27 10.36
CA VAL A 106 20.34 0.20 9.90
C VAL A 106 19.52 -0.70 10.82
N ARG A 107 20.05 -1.87 11.19
CA ARG A 107 19.35 -2.78 12.11
C ARG A 107 19.08 -2.11 13.46
N GLY A 108 20.12 -1.57 14.09
CA GLY A 108 20.00 -0.94 15.41
C GLY A 108 19.07 0.28 15.43
N LYS A 109 18.93 0.97 14.30
CA LYS A 109 18.08 2.17 14.17
C LYS A 109 16.62 1.89 13.81
N TYR A 110 16.34 0.85 13.01
CA TYR A 110 15.03 0.71 12.36
C TYR A 110 14.36 -0.66 12.53
N GLU A 111 15.06 -1.71 12.99
CA GLU A 111 14.50 -3.06 13.05
C GLU A 111 13.25 -3.14 13.92
N LYS A 112 13.25 -2.40 15.05
CA LYS A 112 12.10 -2.35 15.95
C LYS A 112 10.86 -1.79 15.24
N GLU A 113 10.99 -0.63 14.60
CA GLU A 113 9.91 0.01 13.85
C GLU A 113 9.48 -0.83 12.65
N ILE A 114 10.43 -1.49 11.96
CA ILE A 114 10.13 -2.42 10.87
C ILE A 114 9.24 -3.55 11.37
N LEU A 115 9.56 -4.18 12.50
CA LEU A 115 8.79 -5.29 13.07
C LEU A 115 7.42 -4.82 13.60
N GLU A 116 7.34 -3.64 14.21
CA GLU A 116 6.09 -3.06 14.70
C GLU A 116 5.10 -2.75 13.56
N HIS A 117 5.62 -2.35 12.39
CA HIS A 117 4.84 -1.88 11.25
C HIS A 117 4.88 -2.80 10.02
N SER A 118 5.17 -4.08 10.23
CA SER A 118 5.12 -5.13 9.20
C SER A 118 4.33 -6.34 9.68
N GLY A 119 3.98 -7.25 8.75
CA GLY A 119 3.30 -8.49 9.08
C GLY A 119 1.83 -8.33 9.48
N ILE A 120 1.38 -9.25 10.34
CA ILE A 120 0.02 -9.28 10.90
C ILE A 120 -0.01 -8.37 12.12
N ARG A 121 -0.76 -7.27 12.05
CA ARG A 121 -0.84 -6.27 13.13
C ARG A 121 -2.20 -5.58 13.18
N LEU A 122 -2.41 -4.74 14.20
CA LEU A 122 -3.60 -3.91 14.30
C LEU A 122 -3.76 -3.03 13.05
N ILE A 123 -4.98 -2.86 12.58
CA ILE A 123 -5.29 -2.04 11.40
C ILE A 123 -4.84 -0.60 11.68
N GLU A 124 -3.99 -0.09 10.79
CA GLU A 124 -3.52 1.30 10.81
C GLU A 124 -4.42 2.15 9.89
N PRO A 125 -5.26 3.06 10.42
CA PRO A 125 -6.23 3.81 9.62
C PRO A 125 -5.62 4.62 8.47
N GLU A 126 -4.38 5.06 8.63
CA GLU A 126 -3.60 5.81 7.64
C GLU A 126 -3.43 4.99 6.35
N LEU A 127 -3.31 3.66 6.48
CA LEU A 127 -3.22 2.75 5.35
C LEU A 127 -4.56 2.47 4.70
N PHE A 128 -5.70 2.91 5.25
CA PHE A 128 -7.04 2.56 4.73
C PHE A 128 -7.97 3.76 4.62
N LYS A 129 -7.42 4.93 4.24
CA LYS A 129 -8.19 6.17 4.03
C LYS A 129 -9.03 6.57 5.26
N GLY A 130 -8.48 6.38 6.46
CA GLY A 130 -9.13 6.70 7.72
C GLY A 130 -10.09 5.62 8.24
N TYR A 131 -10.08 4.41 7.66
CA TYR A 131 -10.86 3.30 8.19
C TYR A 131 -10.38 2.91 9.60
N ASP A 132 -11.23 3.17 10.60
CA ASP A 132 -11.04 2.71 11.97
C ASP A 132 -12.05 1.59 12.28
N PRO A 133 -11.60 0.34 12.51
CA PRO A 133 -12.51 -0.74 12.86
C PRO A 133 -13.21 -0.53 14.21
N LYS A 134 -12.66 0.29 15.13
CA LYS A 134 -13.32 0.66 16.39
C LYS A 134 -14.44 1.70 16.20
N LYS A 135 -14.47 2.37 15.04
CA LYS A 135 -15.46 3.41 14.71
C LYS A 135 -15.93 3.26 13.25
N LYS A 136 -16.49 2.10 12.91
CA LYS A 136 -16.97 1.83 11.55
C LYS A 136 -18.25 2.60 11.27
N VAL A 137 -18.17 3.63 10.42
CA VAL A 137 -19.30 4.50 10.05
C VAL A 137 -20.24 3.79 9.07
N PHE A 138 -21.54 3.89 9.31
CA PHE A 138 -22.63 3.47 8.43
C PHE A 138 -23.68 4.55 8.34
N HIS A 139 -24.36 4.62 7.20
CA HIS A 139 -25.51 5.48 7.03
C HIS A 139 -26.78 4.66 7.24
N GLN A 140 -27.62 5.09 8.17
CA GLN A 140 -28.96 4.53 8.31
C GLN A 140 -29.94 5.47 7.63
N GLU A 141 -30.67 4.91 6.67
CA GLU A 141 -31.80 5.61 6.09
C GLU A 141 -32.96 5.68 7.08
N ILE A 142 -33.50 6.88 7.25
CA ILE A 142 -34.70 7.13 8.03
C ILE A 142 -35.66 8.00 7.24
N GLU A 143 -36.95 7.91 7.57
CA GLU A 143 -37.96 8.85 7.09
C GLU A 143 -38.19 9.95 8.14
N LEU A 144 -38.27 11.19 7.69
CA LEU A 144 -38.52 12.34 8.56
C LEU A 144 -39.95 12.34 9.08
N ASN A 145 -40.11 12.50 10.39
CA ASN A 145 -41.43 12.59 11.03
C ASN A 145 -41.98 14.02 11.12
N HIS A 146 -41.16 15.02 10.84
CA HIS A 146 -41.48 16.45 10.81
C HIS A 146 -40.61 17.14 9.75
N ASP A 147 -40.99 18.36 9.35
CA ASP A 147 -40.20 19.16 8.43
C ASP A 147 -38.92 19.66 9.11
N LEU A 148 -37.80 19.71 8.38
CA LEU A 148 -36.56 20.30 8.87
C LEU A 148 -36.55 21.82 8.64
N GLU A 149 -35.60 22.49 9.28
CA GLU A 149 -35.28 23.88 8.96
C GLU A 149 -34.70 24.01 7.54
N PRO A 150 -34.96 25.13 6.84
CA PRO A 150 -34.42 25.36 5.51
C PRO A 150 -32.89 25.41 5.51
N LEU A 151 -32.28 24.82 4.49
CA LEU A 151 -30.85 24.87 4.21
C LEU A 151 -30.61 25.84 3.04
N GLU A 152 -29.62 26.72 3.17
CA GLU A 152 -29.21 27.61 2.08
C GLU A 152 -28.22 26.88 1.16
N VAL A 153 -28.52 26.87 -0.13
CA VAL A 153 -27.72 26.23 -1.18
C VAL A 153 -27.87 26.98 -2.49
N SER A 154 -26.96 26.73 -3.43
CA SER A 154 -27.11 27.25 -4.81
C SER A 154 -28.39 26.75 -5.49
N GLU A 155 -28.91 27.51 -6.46
CA GLU A 155 -30.05 27.10 -7.28
C GLU A 155 -29.88 25.70 -7.89
N ALA A 156 -28.67 25.41 -8.39
CA ALA A 156 -28.36 24.14 -9.03
C ALA A 156 -28.51 22.96 -8.06
N GLU A 157 -28.06 23.10 -6.81
CA GLU A 157 -28.24 22.08 -5.77
C GLU A 157 -29.71 21.97 -5.34
N ALA A 158 -30.41 23.09 -5.16
CA ALA A 158 -31.83 23.07 -4.80
C ALA A 158 -32.68 22.28 -5.81
N ARG A 159 -32.41 22.44 -7.12
CA ARG A 159 -33.06 21.65 -8.18
C ARG A 159 -32.76 20.16 -8.08
N LYS A 160 -31.57 19.74 -7.63
CA LYS A 160 -31.24 18.32 -7.38
C LYS A 160 -32.04 17.75 -6.22
N PHE A 161 -32.15 18.48 -5.10
CA PHE A 161 -33.02 18.08 -3.99
C PHE A 161 -34.47 17.92 -4.46
N LYS A 162 -34.97 18.86 -5.27
CA LYS A 162 -36.34 18.80 -5.82
C LYS A 162 -36.55 17.60 -6.73
N LEU A 163 -35.56 17.25 -7.55
CA LEU A 163 -35.60 16.09 -8.43
C LEU A 163 -35.68 14.78 -7.63
N GLU A 164 -34.89 14.63 -6.57
CA GLU A 164 -34.84 13.42 -5.74
C GLU A 164 -36.08 13.28 -4.85
N HIS A 165 -36.48 14.35 -4.13
CA HIS A 165 -37.51 14.25 -3.10
C HIS A 165 -38.92 14.67 -3.58
N GLY A 166 -39.05 15.26 -4.77
CA GLY A 166 -40.34 15.57 -5.39
C GLY A 166 -41.25 16.44 -4.50
N SER A 167 -42.40 15.90 -4.10
CA SER A 167 -43.36 16.62 -3.23
C SER A 167 -42.91 16.73 -1.77
N LYS A 168 -41.89 15.96 -1.35
CA LYS A 168 -41.36 15.90 0.03
C LYS A 168 -40.27 16.94 0.30
N VAL A 169 -40.06 17.89 -0.61
CA VAL A 169 -39.14 19.02 -0.43
C VAL A 169 -39.71 20.27 -1.09
N ASP A 170 -39.51 21.42 -0.46
CA ASP A 170 -39.82 22.73 -1.05
C ASP A 170 -38.52 23.49 -1.29
N ILE A 171 -38.48 24.25 -2.40
CA ILE A 171 -37.35 25.10 -2.76
C ILE A 171 -37.84 26.47 -3.17
N TRP A 172 -37.10 27.53 -2.81
CA TRP A 172 -37.43 28.90 -3.21
C TRP A 172 -36.19 29.81 -3.18
N ALA A 173 -36.18 30.82 -4.04
CA ALA A 173 -35.10 31.79 -4.12
C ALA A 173 -35.16 32.81 -2.96
N GLN A 174 -33.99 33.24 -2.50
CA GLN A 174 -33.80 34.39 -1.64
C GLN A 174 -33.51 35.65 -2.47
N GLU A 175 -33.60 36.82 -1.82
CA GLU A 175 -33.21 38.11 -2.42
C GLU A 175 -31.72 38.16 -2.81
N SER A 176 -30.88 37.38 -2.12
CA SER A 176 -29.44 37.23 -2.40
C SER A 176 -29.13 36.50 -3.71
N GLY A 177 -30.11 35.77 -4.27
CA GLY A 177 -29.92 34.85 -5.39
C GLY A 177 -29.62 33.40 -4.99
N GLU A 178 -29.33 33.14 -3.71
CA GLU A 178 -29.24 31.78 -3.15
C GLU A 178 -30.64 31.14 -3.01
N TYR A 179 -30.71 29.83 -2.86
CA TYR A 179 -31.97 29.09 -2.69
C TYR A 179 -32.06 28.46 -1.32
N PHE A 180 -33.25 28.50 -0.74
CA PHE A 180 -33.58 27.65 0.40
C PHE A 180 -34.13 26.31 -0.06
N VAL A 181 -33.72 25.24 0.62
CA VAL A 181 -34.25 23.87 0.49
C VAL A 181 -34.81 23.45 1.85
N LYS A 182 -36.09 23.08 1.88
CA LYS A 182 -36.76 22.58 3.09
C LYS A 182 -37.26 21.15 2.87
N LEU A 183 -36.57 20.19 3.48
CA LEU A 183 -37.02 18.80 3.51
C LEU A 183 -38.23 18.67 4.42
N LYS A 184 -39.29 18.06 3.91
CA LYS A 184 -40.56 17.89 4.63
C LYS A 184 -40.66 16.53 5.27
N LYS A 185 -41.63 16.39 6.18
CA LYS A 185 -42.12 15.12 6.67
C LYS A 185 -42.32 14.14 5.51
N GLY A 186 -41.83 12.91 5.69
CA GLY A 186 -41.85 11.87 4.68
C GLY A 186 -40.60 11.84 3.78
N ALA A 187 -39.76 12.88 3.76
CA ALA A 187 -38.49 12.81 3.05
C ALA A 187 -37.55 11.78 3.70
N ARG A 188 -36.75 11.09 2.89
CA ARG A 188 -35.76 10.11 3.35
C ARG A 188 -34.42 10.80 3.50
N VAL A 189 -33.75 10.58 4.63
CA VAL A 189 -32.40 11.10 4.89
C VAL A 189 -31.48 9.98 5.36
N LEU A 190 -30.19 10.14 5.10
CA LEU A 190 -29.14 9.22 5.55
C LEU A 190 -28.47 9.78 6.79
N VAL A 191 -28.67 9.15 7.95
CA VAL A 191 -28.07 9.56 9.22
C VAL A 191 -26.83 8.70 9.51
N PRO A 192 -25.64 9.31 9.68
CA PRO A 192 -24.45 8.58 10.09
C PRO A 192 -24.60 7.99 11.50
N LYS A 193 -24.22 6.72 11.64
CA LYS A 193 -24.02 6.02 12.91
C LYS A 193 -22.70 5.25 12.86
N ALA A 194 -22.20 4.80 14.00
CA ALA A 194 -20.98 4.00 14.06
C ALA A 194 -21.16 2.78 14.97
N PHE A 195 -20.41 1.72 14.69
CA PHE A 195 -20.28 0.59 15.60
C PHE A 195 -18.83 0.09 15.69
N GLN A 196 -18.56 -0.65 16.76
CA GLN A 196 -17.28 -1.33 16.95
C GLN A 196 -17.29 -2.64 16.18
N PHE A 197 -16.36 -2.78 15.24
CA PHE A 197 -16.12 -4.03 14.53
C PHE A 197 -15.11 -4.88 15.29
N ASP A 198 -15.30 -6.18 15.28
CA ASP A 198 -14.54 -7.20 16.01
C ASP A 198 -13.27 -7.65 15.27
N ARG A 199 -13.11 -7.32 13.98
CA ARG A 199 -11.90 -7.58 13.20
C ARG A 199 -10.97 -6.37 13.24
N LEU A 200 -10.06 -6.36 14.22
CA LEU A 200 -9.12 -5.27 14.48
C LEU A 200 -7.72 -5.49 13.88
N VAL A 201 -7.44 -6.68 13.37
CA VAL A 201 -6.10 -7.14 12.94
C VAL A 201 -6.16 -7.58 11.48
N ALA A 202 -5.11 -7.26 10.71
CA ALA A 202 -4.94 -7.70 9.33
C ALA A 202 -3.45 -7.85 8.98
N GLY A 203 -3.15 -8.70 7.98
CA GLY A 203 -1.88 -8.67 7.29
C GLY A 203 -1.82 -7.45 6.37
N GLN A 204 -1.02 -6.46 6.73
CA GLN A 204 -0.94 -5.19 6.02
C GLN A 204 0.44 -5.06 5.38
N ILE A 205 0.51 -4.57 4.14
CA ILE A 205 1.76 -4.16 3.51
C ILE A 205 2.53 -3.25 4.50
N PRO A 206 3.87 -3.38 4.61
CA PRO A 206 4.65 -2.59 5.55
C PRO A 206 4.33 -1.10 5.47
N THR A 207 4.12 -0.49 6.63
CA THR A 207 3.74 0.93 6.69
C THR A 207 4.83 1.79 6.07
N GLY A 208 4.42 2.74 5.26
CA GLY A 208 5.33 3.58 4.49
C GLY A 208 5.69 3.03 3.12
N TRP A 209 5.33 1.78 2.75
CA TRP A 209 5.47 1.29 1.37
C TRP A 209 4.86 2.27 0.37
N ASP A 210 5.60 2.55 -0.70
CA ASP A 210 5.20 3.52 -1.72
C ASP A 210 5.65 3.03 -3.10
N ALA A 211 4.73 3.05 -4.06
CA ALA A 211 4.98 2.56 -5.40
C ALA A 211 5.95 3.47 -6.19
N GLY A 212 6.01 4.76 -5.85
CA GLY A 212 6.95 5.72 -6.42
C GLY A 212 8.40 5.39 -6.09
N ARG A 213 8.70 4.75 -4.94
CA ARG A 213 10.05 4.23 -4.65
C ARG A 213 10.50 3.14 -5.60
N TYR A 214 9.56 2.40 -6.21
CA TYR A 214 9.83 1.41 -7.25
C TYR A 214 9.88 2.03 -8.66
N GLY A 215 9.76 3.36 -8.77
CA GLY A 215 9.87 4.08 -10.02
C GLY A 215 8.55 4.27 -10.77
N ILE A 216 7.40 3.94 -10.16
CA ILE A 216 6.10 4.22 -10.78
C ILE A 216 5.84 5.74 -10.78
N PRO A 217 5.58 6.37 -11.94
CA PRO A 217 5.28 7.79 -12.03
C PRO A 217 4.10 8.26 -11.16
N GLN A 218 4.19 9.48 -10.61
CA GLN A 218 3.22 10.00 -9.63
C GLN A 218 1.79 10.14 -10.18
N ASP A 219 1.65 10.44 -11.47
CA ASP A 219 0.37 10.47 -12.17
C ASP A 219 -0.29 9.09 -12.19
N ILE A 220 0.48 8.03 -12.46
CA ILE A 220 0.01 6.63 -12.38
C ILE A 220 -0.35 6.27 -10.94
N VAL A 221 0.49 6.61 -9.96
CA VAL A 221 0.21 6.36 -8.53
C VAL A 221 -1.10 6.99 -8.09
N THR A 222 -1.40 8.20 -8.59
CA THR A 222 -2.61 8.94 -8.19
C THR A 222 -3.88 8.42 -8.88
N GLN A 223 -3.77 7.92 -10.11
CA GLN A 223 -4.92 7.45 -10.91
C GLN A 223 -5.27 5.97 -10.69
N THR A 224 -4.29 5.16 -10.30
CA THR A 224 -4.41 3.70 -10.29
C THR A 224 -4.81 3.18 -8.92
N ASP A 225 -5.62 2.11 -8.88
CA ASP A 225 -5.94 1.47 -7.61
C ASP A 225 -4.70 0.79 -6.99
N ARG A 226 -4.70 0.67 -5.66
CA ARG A 226 -3.52 0.15 -4.95
C ARG A 226 -3.18 -1.29 -5.29
N SER A 227 -4.17 -2.12 -5.60
CA SER A 227 -3.91 -3.53 -5.93
C SER A 227 -3.21 -3.66 -7.29
N ALA A 228 -3.56 -2.83 -8.26
CA ALA A 228 -2.84 -2.75 -9.51
C ALA A 228 -1.42 -2.19 -9.33
N LEU A 229 -1.20 -1.21 -8.45
CA LEU A 229 0.16 -0.75 -8.12
C LEU A 229 1.03 -1.87 -7.53
N TRP A 230 0.47 -2.68 -6.62
CA TRP A 230 1.17 -3.86 -6.08
C TRP A 230 1.46 -4.88 -7.18
N ALA A 231 0.52 -5.12 -8.08
CA ALA A 231 0.71 -6.05 -9.20
C ALA A 231 1.80 -5.57 -10.18
N LEU A 232 1.89 -4.27 -10.46
CA LEU A 232 2.94 -3.69 -11.29
C LEU A 232 4.32 -3.89 -10.68
N VAL A 233 4.48 -3.56 -9.39
CA VAL A 233 5.75 -3.76 -8.67
C VAL A 233 6.11 -5.25 -8.62
N CYS A 234 5.16 -6.11 -8.27
CA CYS A 234 5.34 -7.56 -8.23
C CYS A 234 5.77 -8.12 -9.60
N THR A 235 5.11 -7.71 -10.68
CA THR A 235 5.44 -8.15 -12.04
C THR A 235 6.84 -7.69 -12.45
N ALA A 236 7.20 -6.45 -12.15
CA ALA A 236 8.53 -5.92 -12.45
C ALA A 236 9.62 -6.68 -11.68
N GLU A 237 9.42 -6.95 -10.38
CA GLU A 237 10.36 -7.73 -9.59
C GLU A 237 10.48 -9.17 -10.08
N ALA A 238 9.37 -9.82 -10.46
CA ALA A 238 9.38 -11.19 -10.99
C ALA A 238 10.16 -11.30 -12.31
N LEU A 239 10.13 -10.25 -13.15
CA LEU A 239 10.89 -10.20 -14.41
C LEU A 239 12.39 -9.91 -14.21
N ILE A 240 12.76 -9.29 -13.09
CA ILE A 240 14.15 -9.02 -12.69
C ILE A 240 14.78 -10.28 -12.07
N ILE A 241 14.02 -10.99 -11.22
CA ILE A 241 14.44 -12.23 -10.57
C ILE A 241 14.23 -13.39 -11.55
N ARG A 242 15.09 -13.47 -12.58
CA ARG A 242 15.06 -14.58 -13.54
C ARG A 242 15.84 -15.79 -13.03
N ILE A 243 15.12 -16.83 -12.62
CA ILE A 243 15.66 -18.14 -12.21
C ILE A 243 16.27 -18.85 -13.41
#